data_AF-A0A950DBY2-F1
#
_entry.id   AF-A0A950DBY2-F1
#
_cell.length_a   1.000
_cell.length_b   1.000
_cell.length_c   1.000
_cell.angle_alpha   90.00
_cell.angle_beta   90.00
_cell.angle_gamma   90.00
#
_symmetry.space_group_name_H-M   'P 1'
#
loop_
_entity.id
_entity.type
_entity.pdbx_description
1 polymer ?
#
loop_
_entity_poly.entity_id
_entity_poly.type
_entity_poly.pdbx_seq_one_letter_code
_entity_poly.pdbx_strand_id
1 'polypeptide(L)'
;MTTPEPSIMDGPLGDGRTASAVDRPLGDGRTASAVDRPETVDALRQVVVERVAQGHALYPQGGGTALDYGNPPRDPGVVIDTRAIGRVIDYPAADMTITVEAGLTLSALRAVVAEKGQRLLIDAPQPDRATLGGIFATNTNGPRRFGAGRPRDQIIGVSFVTSDGALVKGGGRVVKNVAGYDFPRLLTGSLGTLGIIVQMTLKVRPIPEVSAKTWVPIPDVEALGPTFDRLNTSATRPMALELLNPTGARLVGEALGLSTSDWVLVVGFEDNATSVAWQLDRLKDELGRADLAILEGATAGPLWSALTEFQAAEVGALSFMANLRPSSVVPFVTRLDPSRWAIQAHAG
;
A
#
# COMPACT_ATOMS: atom_id res chain seq x y z
N MET A 1 45.13 27.39 42.63
CA MET A 1 43.81 27.14 42.01
C MET A 1 43.88 27.72 40.61
N THR A 2 44.31 26.89 39.67
CA THR A 2 44.70 27.24 38.31
C THR A 2 43.61 26.77 37.37
N THR A 3 43.00 27.69 36.64
CA THR A 3 42.16 27.42 35.47
C THR A 3 42.99 26.84 34.32
N PRO A 4 42.43 25.92 33.53
CA PRO A 4 42.86 25.77 32.14
C PRO A 4 41.73 26.07 31.14
N GLU A 5 42.14 26.66 30.03
CA GLU A 5 41.38 27.02 28.83
C GLU A 5 40.75 25.81 28.12
N PRO A 6 39.68 25.99 27.31
CA PRO A 6 39.24 24.96 26.38
C PRO A 6 40.06 25.02 25.09
N SER A 7 40.86 23.97 24.88
CA SER A 7 41.54 23.67 23.61
C SER A 7 40.51 23.34 22.53
N ILE A 8 40.57 24.10 21.44
CA ILE A 8 40.00 23.76 20.15
C ILE A 8 40.87 22.66 19.54
N MET A 9 40.27 21.51 19.24
CA MET A 9 40.82 20.55 18.28
C MET A 9 39.71 20.13 17.31
N ASP A 10 39.92 20.52 16.06
CA ASP A 10 39.22 20.02 14.88
C ASP A 10 39.44 18.50 14.75
N GLY A 11 38.38 17.73 14.91
CA GLY A 11 38.29 16.34 14.49
C GLY A 11 37.48 16.24 13.19
N PRO A 12 37.77 15.28 12.28
CA PRO A 12 37.08 15.19 11.00
C PRO A 12 35.60 14.86 11.19
N LEU A 13 34.77 15.50 10.36
CA LEU A 13 33.33 15.25 10.21
C LEU A 13 33.07 13.73 10.11
N GLY A 14 32.37 13.18 11.10
CA GLY A 14 32.03 11.76 11.16
C GLY A 14 31.16 11.35 9.97
N ASP A 15 31.54 10.27 9.31
CA ASP A 15 30.70 9.58 8.34
C ASP A 15 29.60 8.84 9.12
N GLY A 16 28.33 9.03 8.75
CA GLY A 16 27.17 8.39 9.39
C GLY A 16 27.10 6.87 9.21
N ARG A 17 28.23 6.15 9.16
CA ARG A 17 28.33 4.73 8.83
C ARG A 17 28.26 3.87 10.07
N THR A 18 27.05 3.46 10.45
CA THR A 18 26.90 2.28 11.31
C THR A 18 26.82 1.01 10.46
N ALA A 19 27.97 0.44 10.09
CA ALA A 19 28.04 -0.95 9.67
C ALA A 19 27.92 -1.85 10.92
N SER A 20 26.73 -1.95 11.51
CA SER A 20 26.48 -2.98 12.52
C SER A 20 26.26 -4.32 11.81
N ALA A 21 26.73 -5.43 12.37
CA ALA A 21 26.29 -6.76 11.94
C ALA A 21 24.77 -6.84 12.14
N VAL A 22 23.97 -6.85 11.07
CA VAL A 22 22.50 -6.72 11.18
C VAL A 22 21.81 -8.03 10.90
N ASP A 23 21.01 -8.46 11.86
CA ASP A 23 19.88 -9.37 11.67
C ASP A 23 18.78 -8.67 10.85
N ARG A 24 19.11 -8.24 9.61
CA ARG A 24 18.16 -7.59 8.70
C ARG A 24 17.59 -8.69 7.79
N PRO A 25 16.32 -9.07 7.97
CA PRO A 25 15.74 -10.17 7.21
C PRO A 25 15.53 -9.78 5.75
N LEU A 26 15.70 -10.77 4.87
CA LEU A 26 15.41 -10.66 3.44
C LEU A 26 14.12 -11.39 3.02
N GLY A 27 13.34 -11.93 3.97
CA GLY A 27 12.02 -12.54 3.73
C GLY A 27 11.98 -14.07 3.66
N ASP A 28 13.12 -14.76 3.60
CA ASP A 28 13.19 -16.23 3.45
C ASP A 28 13.99 -16.91 4.57
N GLY A 29 14.13 -16.24 5.72
CA GLY A 29 15.00 -16.65 6.82
C GLY A 29 16.49 -16.35 6.59
N ARG A 30 16.88 -15.79 5.44
CA ARG A 30 18.23 -15.23 5.23
C ARG A 30 18.31 -13.80 5.74
N THR A 31 19.53 -13.41 6.06
CA THR A 31 19.88 -12.05 6.48
C THR A 31 20.84 -11.40 5.50
N ALA A 32 20.78 -10.08 5.44
CA ALA A 32 21.72 -9.30 4.64
C ALA A 32 23.15 -9.39 5.20
N SER A 33 24.15 -9.38 4.32
CA SER A 33 25.56 -9.35 4.74
C SER A 33 25.96 -8.00 5.34
N ALA A 34 25.29 -6.93 4.93
CA ALA A 34 25.38 -5.58 5.48
C ALA A 34 24.10 -4.79 5.23
N VAL A 35 23.99 -3.63 5.87
CA VAL A 35 22.92 -2.65 5.63
C VAL A 35 23.56 -1.29 5.41
N ASP A 36 23.35 -0.72 4.24
CA ASP A 36 23.72 0.67 3.95
C ASP A 36 22.50 1.57 4.07
N ARG A 37 22.65 2.71 4.76
CA ARG A 37 21.59 3.68 5.02
C ARG A 37 21.93 5.05 4.47
N PRO A 38 21.92 5.25 3.14
CA PRO A 38 22.21 6.55 2.55
C PRO A 38 21.14 7.58 2.93
N GLU A 39 21.56 8.76 3.36
CA GLU A 39 20.66 9.86 3.74
C GLU A 39 20.28 10.77 2.56
N THR A 40 20.98 10.63 1.43
CA THR A 40 20.73 11.41 0.21
C THR A 40 20.74 10.53 -1.02
N VAL A 41 20.10 11.00 -2.09
CA VAL A 41 20.10 10.30 -3.39
C VAL A 41 21.53 10.15 -3.94
N ASP A 42 22.39 11.15 -3.76
CA ASP A 42 23.77 11.07 -4.24
C ASP A 42 24.61 10.07 -3.45
N ALA A 43 24.44 10.00 -2.12
CA ALA A 43 25.06 8.96 -1.30
C ALA A 43 24.56 7.56 -1.72
N LEU A 44 23.26 7.41 -2.00
CA LEU A 44 22.70 6.16 -2.47
C LEU A 44 23.34 5.72 -3.80
N ARG A 45 23.52 6.64 -4.75
CA ARG A 45 24.17 6.34 -6.04
C ARG A 45 25.61 5.86 -5.86
N GLN A 46 26.37 6.50 -4.98
CA GLN A 46 27.75 6.10 -4.67
C GLN A 46 27.80 4.70 -4.06
N VAL A 47 26.94 4.42 -3.08
CA VAL A 47 26.84 3.10 -2.43
C VAL A 47 26.47 2.01 -3.45
N VAL A 48 25.51 2.27 -4.34
CA VAL A 48 25.11 1.31 -5.38
C VAL A 48 26.30 0.92 -6.26
N VAL A 49 27.05 1.91 -6.77
CA VAL A 49 28.22 1.67 -7.62
C VAL A 49 29.29 0.88 -6.87
N GLU A 50 29.57 1.26 -5.62
CA GLU A 50 30.57 0.59 -4.78
C GLU A 50 30.21 -0.88 -4.52
N ARG A 51 28.98 -1.16 -4.08
CA ARG A 51 28.52 -2.52 -3.76
C ARG A 51 28.47 -3.42 -4.98
N VAL A 52 28.04 -2.89 -6.12
CA VAL A 52 28.05 -3.62 -7.40
C VAL A 52 29.48 -3.93 -7.85
N ALA A 53 30.42 -2.99 -7.71
CA ALA A 53 31.83 -3.23 -8.01
C ALA A 53 32.47 -4.28 -7.08
N GLN A 54 31.96 -4.43 -5.85
CA GLN A 54 32.34 -5.48 -4.89
C GLN A 54 31.66 -6.84 -5.17
N GLY A 55 30.78 -6.93 -6.18
CA GLY A 55 30.07 -8.15 -6.53
C GLY A 55 28.91 -8.50 -5.59
N HIS A 56 28.42 -7.54 -4.80
CA HIS A 56 27.28 -7.76 -3.91
C HIS A 56 25.94 -7.62 -4.66
N ALA A 57 25.03 -8.55 -4.41
CA ALA A 57 23.62 -8.34 -4.74
C ALA A 57 23.06 -7.18 -3.90
N LEU A 58 22.13 -6.42 -4.48
CA LEU A 58 21.48 -5.30 -3.80
C LEU A 58 20.03 -5.65 -3.48
N TYR A 59 19.62 -5.37 -2.25
CA TYR A 59 18.27 -5.59 -1.76
C TYR A 59 17.67 -4.26 -1.28
N PRO A 60 16.96 -3.52 -2.15
CA PRO A 60 16.32 -2.28 -1.76
C PRO A 60 15.22 -2.56 -0.74
N GLN A 61 15.27 -1.91 0.42
CA GLN A 61 14.33 -2.15 1.50
C GLN A 61 13.90 -0.83 2.15
N GLY A 62 12.59 -0.60 2.18
CA GLY A 62 12.00 0.46 2.99
C GLY A 62 11.54 -0.07 4.35
N GLY A 63 10.23 -0.07 4.57
CA GLY A 63 9.58 -0.50 5.82
C GLY A 63 9.72 -1.98 6.18
N GLY A 64 10.07 -2.83 5.20
CA GLY A 64 10.16 -4.28 5.38
C GLY A 64 8.82 -4.94 5.69
N THR A 65 7.71 -4.39 5.19
CA THR A 65 6.35 -4.89 5.46
C THR A 65 5.83 -5.90 4.43
N ALA A 66 6.62 -6.19 3.39
CA ALA A 66 6.27 -7.09 2.29
C ALA A 66 7.50 -7.88 1.80
N LEU A 67 8.33 -8.37 2.72
CA LEU A 67 9.56 -9.09 2.38
C LEU A 67 9.29 -10.48 1.78
N ASP A 68 8.13 -11.05 2.06
CA ASP A 68 7.75 -12.38 1.57
C ASP A 68 7.20 -12.33 0.13
N TYR A 69 7.21 -11.16 -0.51
CA TYR A 69 6.78 -10.98 -1.90
C TYR A 69 7.93 -11.25 -2.87
N GLY A 70 7.64 -12.02 -3.92
CA GLY A 70 8.58 -12.33 -4.98
C GLY A 70 9.34 -13.64 -4.73
N ASN A 71 10.52 -13.74 -5.34
CA ASN A 71 11.36 -14.92 -5.19
C ASN A 71 12.30 -14.73 -4.00
N PRO A 72 12.68 -15.82 -3.31
CA PRO A 72 13.68 -15.75 -2.26
C PRO A 72 15.01 -15.20 -2.81
N PRO A 73 15.73 -14.37 -2.02
CA PRO A 73 17.09 -13.95 -2.32
C PRO A 73 17.97 -15.14 -2.69
N ARG A 74 18.69 -15.05 -3.82
CA ARG A 74 19.58 -16.15 -4.26
C ARG A 74 21.00 -15.99 -3.75
N ASP A 75 21.51 -14.77 -3.82
CA ASP A 75 22.91 -14.44 -3.58
C ASP A 75 23.08 -13.71 -2.24
N PRO A 76 24.22 -13.84 -1.55
CA PRO A 76 24.56 -12.95 -0.45
C PRO A 76 24.62 -11.50 -0.94
N GLY A 77 24.07 -10.57 -0.18
CA GLY A 77 24.04 -9.18 -0.60
C GLY A 77 23.67 -8.22 0.50
N VAL A 78 23.64 -6.96 0.11
CA VAL A 78 23.53 -5.81 0.99
C VAL A 78 22.14 -5.21 0.87
N VAL A 79 21.55 -4.89 2.02
CA VAL A 79 20.32 -4.10 2.05
C VAL A 79 20.65 -2.64 1.83
N ILE A 80 19.94 -2.02 0.89
CA ILE A 80 19.93 -0.57 0.71
C ILE A 80 18.67 -0.03 1.40
N ASP A 81 18.84 0.54 2.59
CA ASP A 81 17.76 1.08 3.41
C ASP A 81 17.39 2.48 2.92
N THR A 82 16.21 2.63 2.32
CA THR A 82 15.79 3.89 1.71
C THR A 82 15.06 4.82 2.68
N ARG A 83 14.86 4.43 3.94
CA ARG A 83 14.02 5.17 4.91
C ARG A 83 14.52 6.57 5.24
N ALA A 84 15.82 6.82 5.13
CA ALA A 84 16.39 8.15 5.37
C ALA A 84 16.10 9.14 4.22
N ILE A 85 15.77 8.66 3.02
CA ILE A 85 15.39 9.46 1.85
C ILE A 85 13.86 9.57 1.85
N GLY A 86 13.32 10.37 2.79
CA GLY A 86 11.90 10.36 3.15
C GLY A 86 11.26 11.74 3.35
N ARG A 87 11.62 12.74 2.54
CA ARG A 87 11.07 14.11 2.62
C ARG A 87 9.94 14.37 1.63
N VAL A 88 9.11 15.36 1.94
CA VAL A 88 8.24 16.01 0.94
C VAL A 88 9.09 16.99 0.14
N ILE A 89 9.11 16.84 -1.18
CA ILE A 89 9.94 17.66 -2.09
C ILE A 89 9.16 18.87 -2.59
N ASP A 90 7.90 18.67 -2.98
CA ASP A 90 7.06 19.69 -3.58
C ASP A 90 5.59 19.31 -3.40
N TYR A 91 4.73 20.27 -3.02
CA TYR A 91 3.30 20.02 -2.81
C TYR A 91 2.43 21.19 -3.30
N PRO A 92 2.23 21.33 -4.62
CA PRO A 92 1.27 22.27 -5.17
C PRO A 92 -0.16 21.73 -4.97
N ALA A 93 -0.73 21.91 -3.77
CA ALA A 93 -2.02 21.33 -3.40
C ALA A 93 -3.16 21.68 -4.38
N ALA A 94 -3.15 22.88 -4.97
CA ALA A 94 -4.12 23.29 -5.99
C ALA A 94 -4.08 22.40 -7.25
N ASP A 95 -2.92 21.83 -7.58
CA ASP A 95 -2.72 20.96 -8.74
C ASP A 95 -3.12 19.51 -8.45
N MET A 96 -3.53 19.19 -7.21
CA MET A 96 -3.87 17.83 -6.77
C MET A 96 -2.73 16.82 -7.02
N THR A 97 -1.49 17.28 -6.88
CA THR A 97 -0.28 16.46 -6.99
C THR A 97 0.69 16.74 -5.86
N ILE A 98 1.51 15.75 -5.52
CA ILE A 98 2.57 15.86 -4.51
C ILE A 98 3.79 15.06 -4.95
N THR A 99 4.98 15.63 -4.80
CA THR A 99 6.26 14.96 -5.01
C THR A 99 6.94 14.69 -3.68
N VAL A 100 7.29 13.43 -3.46
CA VAL A 100 7.90 12.95 -2.21
C VAL A 100 9.03 11.97 -2.49
N GLU A 101 9.94 11.85 -1.53
CA GLU A 101 10.96 10.82 -1.53
C GLU A 101 10.37 9.46 -1.10
N ALA A 102 10.97 8.38 -1.60
CA ALA A 102 10.41 7.04 -1.52
C ALA A 102 10.40 6.43 -0.11
N GLY A 103 11.28 6.90 0.78
CA GLY A 103 11.39 6.46 2.17
C GLY A 103 10.31 7.00 3.09
N LEU A 104 9.49 7.97 2.64
CA LEU A 104 8.39 8.52 3.44
C LEU A 104 7.34 7.42 3.69
N THR A 105 6.81 7.34 4.92
CA THR A 105 5.77 6.36 5.28
C THR A 105 4.41 6.79 4.76
N LEU A 106 3.52 5.81 4.57
CA LEU A 106 2.15 6.08 4.12
C LEU A 106 1.39 6.95 5.13
N SER A 107 1.55 6.72 6.44
CA SER A 107 0.91 7.53 7.48
C SER A 107 1.43 8.96 7.51
N ALA A 108 2.74 9.16 7.37
CA ALA A 108 3.34 10.50 7.31
C ALA A 108 2.83 11.28 6.09
N LEU A 109 2.76 10.65 4.91
CA LEU A 109 2.18 11.29 3.73
C LEU A 109 0.70 11.63 3.94
N ARG A 110 -0.08 10.70 4.51
CA ARG A 110 -1.51 10.92 4.80
C ARG A 110 -1.72 12.12 5.71
N ALA A 111 -0.88 12.30 6.74
CA ALA A 111 -0.93 13.46 7.61
C ALA A 111 -0.68 14.77 6.85
N VAL A 112 0.36 14.82 6.02
CA VAL A 112 0.71 16.01 5.20
C VAL A 112 -0.44 16.44 4.28
N VAL A 113 -1.04 15.51 3.55
CA VAL A 113 -2.11 15.86 2.58
C VAL A 113 -3.43 16.18 3.27
N ALA A 114 -3.67 15.62 4.46
CA ALA A 114 -4.88 15.89 5.24
C ALA A 114 -4.96 17.35 5.70
N GLU A 115 -3.81 18.01 5.96
CA GLU A 115 -3.75 19.45 6.29
C GLU A 115 -4.35 20.36 5.21
N LYS A 116 -4.44 19.86 3.97
CA LYS A 116 -5.04 20.57 2.84
C LYS A 116 -6.41 20.01 2.43
N GLY A 117 -7.03 19.18 3.29
CA GLY A 117 -8.31 18.53 2.97
C GLY A 117 -8.20 17.51 1.84
N GLN A 118 -7.02 16.93 1.64
CA GLN A 118 -6.73 15.98 0.58
C GLN A 118 -6.33 14.62 1.16
N ARG A 119 -6.35 13.60 0.29
CA ARG A 119 -5.99 12.23 0.61
C ARG A 119 -5.33 11.53 -0.56
N LEU A 120 -4.58 10.49 -0.25
CA LEU A 120 -4.10 9.51 -1.22
C LEU A 120 -5.12 8.38 -1.35
N LEU A 121 -5.41 7.93 -2.58
CA LEU A 121 -6.29 6.79 -2.83
C LEU A 121 -5.49 5.48 -2.93
N ILE A 122 -4.65 5.22 -1.93
CA ILE A 122 -3.87 3.99 -1.81
C ILE A 122 -4.10 3.40 -0.42
N ASP A 123 -4.40 2.10 -0.42
CA ASP A 123 -4.54 1.29 0.77
C ASP A 123 -3.38 0.30 0.81
N ALA A 124 -2.62 0.32 1.91
CA ALA A 124 -1.59 -0.66 2.21
C ALA A 124 -1.55 -0.90 3.72
N PRO A 125 -1.30 -2.14 4.17
CA PRO A 125 -1.22 -2.47 5.59
C PRO A 125 0.01 -1.84 6.25
N GLN A 126 -0.03 -1.75 7.58
CA GLN A 126 1.04 -1.19 8.42
C GLN A 126 1.50 0.20 7.96
N PRO A 127 0.59 1.20 7.84
CA PRO A 127 0.88 2.50 7.22
C PRO A 127 2.00 3.29 7.89
N ASP A 128 2.25 3.05 9.19
CA ASP A 128 3.34 3.68 9.95
C ASP A 128 4.73 3.12 9.65
N ARG A 129 4.79 1.92 9.07
CA ARG A 129 6.03 1.27 8.65
C ARG A 129 6.18 1.25 7.14
N ALA A 130 5.09 1.04 6.41
CA ALA A 130 5.07 0.90 4.96
C ALA A 130 5.50 2.22 4.30
N THR A 131 6.69 2.19 3.71
CA THR A 131 7.24 3.29 2.90
C THR A 131 6.60 3.31 1.53
N LEU A 132 6.40 4.49 0.95
CA LEU A 132 5.81 4.63 -0.38
C LEU A 132 6.60 3.88 -1.45
N GLY A 133 7.93 3.96 -1.45
CA GLY A 133 8.77 3.23 -2.40
C GLY A 133 8.52 1.72 -2.37
N GLY A 134 8.38 1.16 -1.17
CA GLY A 134 7.99 -0.23 -0.97
C GLY A 134 6.62 -0.54 -1.55
N ILE A 135 5.59 0.24 -1.18
CA ILE A 135 4.19 0.07 -1.66
C ILE A 135 4.13 0.06 -3.19
N PHE A 136 4.84 0.97 -3.85
CA PHE A 136 4.89 1.03 -5.30
C PHE A 136 5.72 -0.11 -5.90
N ALA A 137 6.88 -0.43 -5.34
CA ALA A 137 7.70 -1.54 -5.82
C ALA A 137 6.98 -2.89 -5.73
N THR A 138 6.14 -3.11 -4.71
CA THR A 138 5.33 -4.33 -4.54
C THR A 138 3.95 -4.25 -5.17
N ASN A 139 3.54 -3.07 -5.67
CA ASN A 139 2.18 -2.79 -6.11
C ASN A 139 1.13 -3.20 -5.05
N THR A 140 1.45 -3.01 -3.77
CA THR A 140 0.55 -3.32 -2.66
C THR A 140 -0.70 -2.45 -2.75
N ASN A 141 -1.86 -3.08 -2.62
CA ASN A 141 -3.15 -2.46 -2.80
C ASN A 141 -4.18 -3.05 -1.84
N GLY A 142 -5.29 -2.36 -1.68
CA GLY A 142 -6.39 -2.76 -0.79
C GLY A 142 -7.75 -2.35 -1.35
N PRO A 143 -8.77 -2.23 -0.48
CA PRO A 143 -10.17 -2.15 -0.91
C PRO A 143 -10.50 -1.03 -1.90
N ARG A 144 -9.87 0.15 -1.79
CA ARG A 144 -10.10 1.27 -2.74
C ARG A 144 -9.68 0.96 -4.16
N ARG A 145 -8.95 -0.14 -4.43
CA ARG A 145 -8.48 -0.44 -5.78
C ARG A 145 -9.61 -0.57 -6.80
N PHE A 146 -10.79 -0.99 -6.34
CA PHE A 146 -11.95 -1.19 -7.21
C PHE A 146 -12.42 0.14 -7.82
N GLY A 147 -12.71 1.15 -6.99
CA GLY A 147 -13.19 2.45 -7.46
C GLY A 147 -12.10 3.46 -7.82
N ALA A 148 -10.93 3.36 -7.19
CA ALA A 148 -9.85 4.33 -7.37
C ALA A 148 -8.73 3.88 -8.32
N GLY A 149 -8.66 2.59 -8.65
CA GLY A 149 -7.53 2.00 -9.39
C GLY A 149 -6.35 1.63 -8.49
N ARG A 150 -5.28 1.15 -9.11
CA ARG A 150 -4.11 0.56 -8.43
C ARG A 150 -3.04 1.63 -8.17
N PRO A 151 -2.01 1.36 -7.34
CA PRO A 151 -0.88 2.27 -7.16
C PRO A 151 -0.31 2.79 -8.48
N ARG A 152 -0.13 1.92 -9.49
CA ARG A 152 0.38 2.30 -10.82
C ARG A 152 -0.45 3.38 -11.52
N ASP A 153 -1.74 3.49 -11.16
CA ASP A 153 -2.67 4.46 -11.72
C ASP A 153 -2.62 5.78 -10.95
N GLN A 154 -1.99 5.83 -9.76
CA GLN A 154 -1.85 7.02 -8.91
C GLN A 154 -0.52 7.76 -9.09
N ILE A 155 0.50 7.10 -9.62
CA ILE A 155 1.81 7.70 -9.89
C ILE A 155 1.86 8.34 -11.28
N ILE A 156 2.43 9.55 -11.35
CA ILE A 156 2.58 10.32 -12.61
C ILE A 156 4.03 10.69 -12.91
N GLY A 157 4.92 10.57 -11.92
CA GLY A 157 6.36 10.80 -12.08
C GLY A 157 7.15 9.94 -11.12
N VAL A 158 8.37 9.59 -11.52
CA VAL A 158 9.29 8.76 -10.73
C VAL A 158 10.73 9.18 -10.98
N SER A 159 11.58 9.05 -9.96
CA SER A 159 13.03 9.02 -10.11
C SER A 159 13.58 7.78 -9.42
N PHE A 160 14.51 7.10 -10.08
CA PHE A 160 15.08 5.86 -9.61
C PHE A 160 16.56 5.75 -9.96
N VAL A 161 17.28 4.94 -9.19
CA VAL A 161 18.70 4.67 -9.39
C VAL A 161 18.87 3.26 -9.94
N THR A 162 19.57 3.13 -11.07
CA THR A 162 19.91 1.85 -11.71
C THR A 162 21.15 1.23 -11.07
N SER A 163 21.47 -0.02 -11.42
CA SER A 163 22.61 -0.77 -10.86
C SER A 163 23.99 -0.16 -11.16
N ASP A 164 24.10 0.69 -12.17
CA ASP A 164 25.31 1.47 -12.50
C ASP A 164 25.35 2.85 -11.80
N GLY A 165 24.39 3.14 -10.91
CA GLY A 165 24.32 4.39 -10.16
C GLY A 165 23.74 5.58 -10.93
N ALA A 166 23.22 5.37 -12.15
CA ALA A 166 22.59 6.43 -12.91
C ALA A 166 21.24 6.83 -12.29
N LEU A 167 21.01 8.14 -12.15
CA LEU A 167 19.72 8.68 -11.73
C LEU A 167 18.84 8.90 -12.95
N VAL A 168 17.82 8.06 -13.10
CA VAL A 168 16.86 8.14 -14.20
C VAL A 168 15.58 8.80 -13.72
N LYS A 169 15.02 9.67 -14.55
CA LYS A 169 13.74 10.36 -14.30
C LYS A 169 12.73 9.97 -15.38
N GLY A 170 11.49 9.73 -14.96
CA GLY A 170 10.42 9.34 -15.85
C GLY A 170 9.07 9.92 -15.44
N GLY A 171 8.19 10.12 -16.41
CA GLY A 171 6.92 10.80 -16.18
C GLY A 171 7.07 12.32 -16.02
N GLY A 172 6.05 12.97 -15.45
CA GLY A 172 6.03 14.42 -15.28
C GLY A 172 4.97 14.88 -14.29
N ARG A 173 4.99 16.17 -13.94
CA ARG A 173 3.96 16.79 -13.07
C ARG A 173 2.61 17.00 -13.78
N VAL A 174 2.57 16.81 -15.10
CA VAL A 174 1.38 17.08 -15.92
C VAL A 174 0.57 15.80 -16.17
N VAL A 175 -0.76 15.91 -16.05
CA VAL A 175 -1.72 14.79 -16.20
C VAL A 175 -1.67 14.16 -17.59
N LYS A 176 -1.28 14.91 -18.62
CA LYS A 176 -1.01 14.40 -19.97
C LYS A 176 0.48 14.44 -20.24
N ASN A 177 1.11 13.27 -20.18
CA ASN A 177 2.46 13.08 -20.69
C ASN A 177 2.40 12.12 -21.88
N VAL A 178 2.55 12.65 -23.09
CA VAL A 178 2.42 11.89 -24.35
C VAL A 178 3.79 11.60 -24.99
N ALA A 179 4.87 11.94 -24.29
CA ALA A 179 6.24 11.78 -24.75
C ALA A 179 7.05 10.92 -23.77
N GLY A 180 7.73 9.90 -24.31
CA GLY A 180 8.61 9.02 -23.56
C GLY A 180 7.93 7.74 -23.05
N TYR A 181 8.72 6.89 -22.39
CA TYR A 181 8.26 5.63 -21.81
C TYR A 181 7.62 5.85 -20.42
N ASP A 182 6.59 5.07 -20.11
CA ASP A 182 5.89 5.10 -18.81
C ASP A 182 6.68 4.34 -17.73
N PHE A 183 7.81 4.92 -17.33
CA PHE A 183 8.62 4.40 -16.21
C PHE A 183 7.84 4.29 -14.89
N PRO A 184 6.93 5.21 -14.53
CA PRO A 184 6.08 5.05 -13.34
C PRO A 184 5.35 3.70 -13.31
N ARG A 185 4.70 3.32 -14.41
CA ARG A 185 4.01 2.02 -14.50
C ARG A 185 4.99 0.85 -14.58
N LEU A 186 6.13 1.00 -15.26
CA LEU A 186 7.14 -0.05 -15.36
C LEU A 186 7.73 -0.43 -14.00
N LEU A 187 8.01 0.56 -13.16
CA LEU A 187 8.62 0.35 -11.84
C LEU A 187 7.61 -0.13 -10.79
N THR A 188 6.33 0.17 -10.98
CA THR A 188 5.29 -0.29 -10.06
C THR A 188 5.12 -1.81 -10.18
N GLY A 189 5.37 -2.54 -9.10
CA GLY A 189 5.39 -4.01 -9.11
C GLY A 189 6.71 -4.63 -9.56
N SER A 190 7.78 -3.83 -9.76
CA SER A 190 9.10 -4.33 -10.16
C SER A 190 9.88 -5.02 -9.04
N LEU A 191 9.40 -4.95 -7.79
CA LEU A 191 10.07 -5.49 -6.60
C LEU A 191 11.51 -4.95 -6.40
N GLY A 192 11.81 -3.77 -6.95
CA GLY A 192 13.14 -3.17 -6.91
C GLY A 192 14.16 -3.78 -7.88
N THR A 193 13.75 -4.75 -8.71
CA THR A 193 14.64 -5.47 -9.64
C THR A 193 15.08 -4.63 -10.85
N LEU A 194 14.32 -3.58 -11.18
CA LEU A 194 14.62 -2.67 -12.29
C LEU A 194 15.34 -1.38 -11.84
N GLY A 195 15.46 -1.18 -10.53
CA GLY A 195 16.09 -0.01 -9.93
C GLY A 195 15.47 0.40 -8.60
N ILE A 196 16.19 1.24 -7.87
CA ILE A 196 15.79 1.74 -6.54
C ILE A 196 14.98 3.02 -6.73
N ILE A 197 13.68 2.97 -6.46
CA ILE A 197 12.82 4.18 -6.48
C ILE A 197 13.27 5.11 -5.34
N VAL A 198 13.60 6.35 -5.67
CA VAL A 198 14.06 7.37 -4.70
C VAL A 198 13.10 8.54 -4.57
N GLN A 199 12.29 8.82 -5.59
CA GLN A 199 11.30 9.90 -5.58
C GLN A 199 10.08 9.52 -6.43
N MET A 200 8.89 9.97 -6.04
CA MET A 200 7.65 9.77 -6.78
C MET A 200 6.81 11.05 -6.78
N THR A 201 6.08 11.26 -7.86
CA THR A 201 5.01 12.26 -7.94
C THR A 201 3.68 11.54 -8.02
N LEU A 202 2.80 11.82 -7.07
CA LEU A 202 1.54 11.14 -6.84
C LEU A 202 0.37 12.09 -7.05
N LYS A 203 -0.74 11.56 -7.55
CA LYS A 203 -2.03 12.24 -7.53
C LYS A 203 -2.65 12.15 -6.14
N VAL A 204 -3.21 13.26 -5.68
CA VAL A 204 -4.04 13.32 -4.48
C VAL A 204 -5.46 13.73 -4.86
N ARG A 205 -6.41 13.49 -3.97
CA ARG A 205 -7.83 13.80 -4.17
C ARG A 205 -8.40 14.51 -2.95
N PRO A 206 -9.47 15.30 -3.10
CA PRO A 206 -10.22 15.79 -1.95
C PRO A 206 -10.66 14.64 -1.04
N ILE A 207 -10.73 14.91 0.26
CA ILE A 207 -11.45 14.06 1.21
C ILE A 207 -12.95 14.17 0.87
N PRO A 208 -13.68 13.04 0.71
CA PRO A 208 -15.10 13.06 0.41
C PRO A 208 -15.89 13.60 1.60
N GLU A 209 -17.05 14.18 1.33
CA GLU A 209 -17.97 14.63 2.37
C GLU A 209 -18.47 13.46 3.21
N VAL A 210 -18.82 12.35 2.54
CA VAL A 210 -19.36 11.13 3.18
C VAL A 210 -18.58 9.90 2.72
N SER A 211 -18.35 9.00 3.67
CA SER A 211 -17.68 7.71 3.44
C SER A 211 -18.45 6.61 4.18
N ALA A 212 -19.42 5.98 3.51
CA ALA A 212 -20.38 5.03 4.08
C ALA A 212 -20.11 3.60 3.62
N LYS A 213 -20.19 2.64 4.54
CA LYS A 213 -19.81 1.24 4.32
C LYS A 213 -20.98 0.37 4.78
N THR A 214 -21.33 -0.64 4.00
CA THR A 214 -22.36 -1.61 4.40
C THR A 214 -21.71 -2.87 4.93
N TRP A 215 -22.36 -3.50 5.91
CA TRP A 215 -22.04 -4.86 6.35
C TRP A 215 -23.24 -5.73 6.03
N VAL A 216 -23.12 -6.59 5.02
CA VAL A 216 -24.23 -7.38 4.49
C VAL A 216 -23.97 -8.87 4.72
N PRO A 217 -24.56 -9.48 5.77
CA PRO A 217 -24.54 -10.92 5.95
C PRO A 217 -25.30 -11.64 4.83
N ILE A 218 -24.66 -12.67 4.28
CA ILE A 218 -25.14 -13.56 3.24
C ILE A 218 -25.13 -14.98 3.82
N PRO A 219 -26.24 -15.44 4.44
CA PRO A 219 -26.29 -16.74 5.11
C PRO A 219 -26.15 -17.91 4.14
N ASP A 220 -26.72 -17.76 2.93
CA ASP A 220 -26.67 -18.78 1.90
C ASP A 220 -25.58 -18.45 0.88
N VAL A 221 -24.57 -19.33 0.80
CA VAL A 221 -23.45 -19.21 -0.12
C VAL A 221 -23.89 -19.27 -1.59
N GLU A 222 -25.01 -19.97 -1.88
CA GLU A 222 -25.56 -20.05 -3.24
C GLU A 222 -26.10 -18.69 -3.70
N ALA A 223 -26.48 -17.80 -2.77
CA ALA A 223 -26.94 -16.45 -3.07
C ALA A 223 -25.81 -15.51 -3.51
N LEU A 224 -24.53 -15.88 -3.36
CA LEU A 224 -23.40 -15.03 -3.74
C LEU A 224 -23.37 -14.73 -5.25
N GLY A 225 -23.56 -15.76 -6.08
CA GLY A 225 -23.55 -15.62 -7.55
C GLY A 225 -24.61 -14.62 -8.04
N PRO A 226 -25.90 -14.87 -7.76
CA PRO A 226 -26.98 -13.94 -8.12
C PRO A 226 -26.78 -12.53 -7.56
N THR A 227 -26.21 -12.41 -6.36
CA THR A 227 -25.91 -11.10 -5.75
C THR A 227 -24.86 -10.34 -6.54
N PHE A 228 -23.77 -11.00 -6.96
CA PHE A 228 -22.75 -10.38 -7.80
C PHE A 228 -23.27 -10.02 -9.19
N ASP A 229 -24.14 -10.84 -9.80
CA ASP A 229 -24.75 -10.50 -11.09
C ASP A 229 -25.59 -9.22 -11.03
N ARG A 230 -26.35 -9.03 -9.93
CA ARG A 230 -27.10 -7.78 -9.70
C ARG A 230 -26.17 -6.59 -9.51
N LEU A 231 -25.12 -6.72 -8.70
CA LEU A 231 -24.16 -5.63 -8.48
C LEU A 231 -23.37 -5.26 -9.73
N ASN A 232 -23.04 -6.24 -10.57
CA ASN A 232 -22.31 -6.01 -11.81
C ASN A 232 -23.12 -5.21 -12.84
N THR A 233 -24.45 -5.25 -12.75
CA THR A 233 -25.37 -4.46 -13.60
C THR A 233 -25.92 -3.22 -12.90
N SER A 234 -25.46 -2.95 -11.68
CA SER A 234 -25.90 -1.82 -10.86
C SER A 234 -25.51 -0.47 -11.45
N ALA A 235 -26.37 0.53 -11.22
CA ALA A 235 -26.07 1.92 -11.51
C ALA A 235 -25.15 2.57 -10.45
N THR A 236 -24.95 1.91 -9.30
CA THR A 236 -24.06 2.40 -8.24
C THR A 236 -22.58 2.37 -8.65
N ARG A 237 -21.75 3.14 -7.96
CA ARG A 237 -20.30 3.26 -8.21
C ARG A 237 -19.55 3.09 -6.90
N PRO A 238 -19.47 1.85 -6.37
CA PRO A 238 -18.79 1.62 -5.12
C PRO A 238 -17.29 1.91 -5.25
N MET A 239 -16.72 2.44 -4.17
CA MET A 239 -15.29 2.63 -4.00
C MET A 239 -14.59 1.32 -3.63
N ALA A 240 -15.27 0.44 -2.89
CA ALA A 240 -14.81 -0.91 -2.57
C ALA A 240 -15.95 -1.90 -2.61
N LEU A 241 -15.60 -3.15 -2.95
CA LEU A 241 -16.47 -4.30 -2.93
C LEU A 241 -15.64 -5.49 -2.41
N GLU A 242 -15.93 -5.92 -1.19
CA GLU A 242 -15.17 -6.96 -0.49
C GLU A 242 -16.09 -8.12 -0.10
N LEU A 243 -15.65 -9.34 -0.35
CA LEU A 243 -16.27 -10.55 0.14
C LEU A 243 -15.41 -11.17 1.23
N LEU A 244 -16.00 -11.42 2.40
CA LEU A 244 -15.41 -12.15 3.50
C LEU A 244 -16.14 -13.47 3.70
N ASN A 245 -15.41 -14.55 3.89
CA ASN A 245 -16.00 -15.78 4.42
C ASN A 245 -16.25 -15.65 5.94
N PRO A 246 -16.98 -16.58 6.59
CA PRO A 246 -17.29 -16.47 8.02
C PRO A 246 -16.06 -16.24 8.92
N THR A 247 -14.95 -16.93 8.66
CA THR A 247 -13.71 -16.77 9.42
C THR A 247 -13.07 -15.40 9.18
N GLY A 248 -13.02 -14.92 7.94
CA GLY A 248 -12.53 -13.58 7.62
C GLY A 248 -13.42 -12.48 8.19
N ALA A 249 -14.74 -12.66 8.15
CA ALA A 249 -15.72 -11.76 8.74
C ALA A 249 -15.52 -11.64 10.26
N ARG A 250 -15.23 -12.75 10.95
CA ARG A 250 -14.87 -12.70 12.38
C ARG A 250 -13.61 -11.89 12.62
N LEU A 251 -12.53 -12.12 11.86
CA LEU A 251 -11.27 -11.37 12.01
C LEU A 251 -11.44 -9.86 11.80
N VAL A 252 -12.23 -9.47 10.80
CA VAL A 252 -12.47 -8.05 10.47
C VAL A 252 -13.49 -7.41 11.43
N GLY A 253 -14.55 -8.15 11.79
CA GLY A 253 -15.71 -7.64 12.51
C GLY A 253 -15.59 -7.65 14.04
N GLU A 254 -14.73 -8.49 14.62
CA GLU A 254 -14.62 -8.66 16.08
C GLU A 254 -14.30 -7.34 16.81
N ALA A 255 -13.29 -6.60 16.34
CA ALA A 255 -12.92 -5.30 16.91
C ALA A 255 -13.99 -4.21 16.72
N LEU A 256 -14.99 -4.45 15.86
CA LEU A 256 -16.06 -3.53 15.50
C LEU A 256 -17.39 -3.88 16.15
N GLY A 257 -17.46 -4.97 16.91
CA GLY A 257 -18.71 -5.51 17.45
C GLY A 257 -19.65 -6.09 16.37
N LEU A 258 -19.13 -6.37 15.18
CA LEU A 258 -19.87 -6.98 14.07
C LEU A 258 -19.62 -8.50 14.08
N SER A 259 -20.51 -9.25 14.73
CA SER A 259 -20.41 -10.71 14.79
C SER A 259 -21.40 -11.36 13.83
N THR A 260 -20.94 -12.33 13.05
CA THR A 260 -21.78 -13.19 12.21
C THR A 260 -21.07 -14.51 11.91
N SER A 261 -21.86 -15.56 11.69
CA SER A 261 -21.40 -16.85 11.15
C SER A 261 -21.56 -16.97 9.63
N ASP A 262 -22.05 -15.91 8.98
CA ASP A 262 -22.37 -15.89 7.56
C ASP A 262 -21.20 -15.39 6.73
N TRP A 263 -21.29 -15.56 5.40
CA TRP A 263 -20.49 -14.76 4.49
C TRP A 263 -20.87 -13.29 4.62
N VAL A 264 -19.93 -12.39 4.36
CA VAL A 264 -20.19 -10.95 4.44
C VAL A 264 -19.75 -10.27 3.17
N LEU A 265 -20.67 -9.52 2.58
CA LEU A 265 -20.36 -8.55 1.54
C LEU A 265 -20.24 -7.17 2.18
N VAL A 266 -19.11 -6.50 1.95
CA VAL A 266 -18.91 -5.09 2.31
C VAL A 266 -18.89 -4.27 1.04
N VAL A 267 -19.75 -3.24 0.98
CA VAL A 267 -19.80 -2.27 -0.11
C VAL A 267 -19.48 -0.90 0.45
N GLY A 268 -18.46 -0.24 -0.09
CA GLY A 268 -18.05 1.10 0.34
C GLY A 268 -18.41 2.17 -0.68
N PHE A 269 -19.01 3.26 -0.25
CA PHE A 269 -19.30 4.46 -1.06
C PHE A 269 -18.59 5.67 -0.48
N GLU A 270 -18.04 6.52 -1.35
CA GLU A 270 -17.31 7.73 -0.97
C GLU A 270 -17.60 8.86 -1.97
N ASP A 271 -18.39 9.85 -1.56
CA ASP A 271 -18.80 10.99 -2.40
C ASP A 271 -19.44 12.10 -1.53
N ASN A 272 -20.17 13.03 -2.13
CA ASN A 272 -21.10 13.95 -1.47
C ASN A 272 -22.28 13.22 -0.82
N ALA A 273 -22.91 13.85 0.16
CA ALA A 273 -23.96 13.22 0.97
C ALA A 273 -25.16 12.72 0.14
N THR A 274 -25.63 13.51 -0.83
CA THR A 274 -26.76 13.15 -1.69
C THR A 274 -26.46 11.92 -2.55
N SER A 275 -25.26 11.87 -3.15
CA SER A 275 -24.80 10.74 -3.95
C SER A 275 -24.69 9.46 -3.12
N VAL A 276 -24.09 9.54 -1.94
CA VAL A 276 -23.94 8.38 -1.06
C VAL A 276 -25.31 7.86 -0.59
N ALA A 277 -26.21 8.74 -0.15
CA ALA A 277 -27.55 8.36 0.26
C ALA A 277 -28.32 7.62 -0.85
N TRP A 278 -28.31 8.18 -2.07
CA TRP A 278 -28.94 7.54 -3.23
C TRP A 278 -28.33 6.16 -3.55
N GLN A 279 -27.01 6.02 -3.49
CA GLN A 279 -26.33 4.74 -3.74
C GLN A 279 -26.65 3.69 -2.67
N LEU A 280 -26.75 4.10 -1.40
CA LEU A 280 -27.15 3.21 -0.31
C LEU A 280 -28.60 2.72 -0.48
N ASP A 281 -29.53 3.60 -0.81
CA ASP A 281 -30.92 3.21 -1.03
C ASP A 281 -31.06 2.31 -2.27
N ARG A 282 -30.33 2.62 -3.35
CA ARG A 282 -30.28 1.77 -4.52
C ARG A 282 -29.72 0.38 -4.20
N LEU A 283 -28.68 0.30 -3.37
CA LEU A 283 -28.11 -0.96 -2.93
C LEU A 283 -29.11 -1.77 -2.09
N LYS A 284 -29.86 -1.14 -1.18
CA LYS A 284 -30.93 -1.80 -0.40
C LYS A 284 -31.97 -2.44 -1.32
N ASP A 285 -32.43 -1.70 -2.33
CA ASP A 285 -33.41 -2.18 -3.31
C ASP A 285 -32.86 -3.37 -4.11
N GLU A 286 -31.63 -3.26 -4.62
CA GLU A 286 -30.99 -4.31 -5.44
C GLU A 286 -30.68 -5.58 -4.64
N LEU A 287 -30.43 -5.45 -3.34
CA LEU A 287 -30.26 -6.58 -2.43
C LEU A 287 -31.57 -7.09 -1.84
N GLY A 288 -32.69 -6.35 -1.99
CA GLY A 288 -33.96 -6.68 -1.36
C GLY A 288 -33.89 -6.64 0.17
N ARG A 289 -33.06 -5.75 0.73
CA ARG A 289 -32.76 -5.67 2.17
C ARG A 289 -32.86 -4.23 2.65
N ALA A 290 -33.92 -3.90 3.38
CA ALA A 290 -34.11 -2.56 3.95
C ALA A 290 -33.16 -2.29 5.13
N ASP A 291 -32.92 -3.30 5.98
CA ASP A 291 -32.14 -3.19 7.21
C ASP A 291 -30.67 -3.59 7.00
N LEU A 292 -29.94 -2.82 6.18
CA LEU A 292 -28.50 -2.97 6.05
C LEU A 292 -27.79 -2.25 7.20
N ALA A 293 -26.85 -2.93 7.84
CA ALA A 293 -25.94 -2.28 8.78
C ALA A 293 -25.03 -1.32 7.99
N ILE A 294 -25.17 -0.02 8.27
CA ILE A 294 -24.41 1.05 7.61
C ILE A 294 -23.48 1.67 8.66
N LEU A 295 -22.19 1.71 8.32
CA LEU A 295 -21.14 2.35 9.12
C LEU A 295 -20.71 3.63 8.41
N GLU A 296 -20.78 4.75 9.12
CA GLU A 296 -20.47 6.10 8.62
C GLU A 296 -19.57 6.88 9.59
N GLY A 297 -18.88 7.89 9.07
CA GLY A 297 -18.03 8.75 9.87
C GLY A 297 -16.98 7.98 10.68
N ALA A 298 -16.98 8.19 12.00
CA ALA A 298 -15.99 7.62 12.92
C ALA A 298 -16.02 6.08 12.99
N THR A 299 -17.16 5.43 12.73
CA THR A 299 -17.28 3.96 12.77
C THR A 299 -16.82 3.29 11.47
N ALA A 300 -16.78 4.06 10.37
CA ALA A 300 -16.43 3.55 9.05
C ALA A 300 -14.92 3.50 8.77
N GLY A 301 -14.13 4.28 9.51
CA GLY A 301 -12.66 4.27 9.44
C GLY A 301 -12.06 2.95 9.93
N PRO A 302 -12.40 2.49 11.14
CA PRO A 302 -11.95 1.22 11.68
C PRO A 302 -12.21 0.01 10.77
N LEU A 303 -13.39 -0.07 10.12
CA LEU A 303 -13.68 -1.13 9.14
C LEU A 303 -12.72 -1.09 7.95
N TRP A 304 -12.42 0.10 7.41
CA TRP A 304 -11.49 0.22 6.29
C TRP A 304 -10.06 -0.19 6.66
N SER A 305 -9.63 0.21 7.85
CA SER A 305 -8.35 -0.20 8.42
C SER A 305 -8.31 -1.71 8.57
N ALA A 306 -9.32 -2.34 9.18
CA ALA A 306 -9.37 -3.79 9.34
C ALA A 306 -9.33 -4.54 7.99
N LEU A 307 -10.07 -4.08 6.98
CA LEU A 307 -10.03 -4.65 5.63
C LEU A 307 -8.65 -4.48 4.96
N THR A 308 -7.95 -3.38 5.22
CA THR A 308 -6.62 -3.13 4.67
C THR A 308 -5.55 -3.97 5.38
N GLU A 309 -5.64 -4.06 6.71
CA GLU A 309 -4.71 -4.82 7.56
C GLU A 309 -4.89 -6.33 7.47
N PHE A 310 -6.01 -6.83 6.92
CA PHE A 310 -6.27 -8.26 6.73
C PHE A 310 -5.08 -9.01 6.08
N GLN A 311 -4.42 -8.37 5.11
CA GLN A 311 -3.25 -8.91 4.41
C GLN A 311 -2.01 -9.12 5.30
N ALA A 312 -1.96 -8.45 6.45
CA ALA A 312 -0.86 -8.48 7.41
C ALA A 312 -1.29 -8.96 8.81
N ALA A 313 -2.51 -9.49 8.94
CA ALA A 313 -3.13 -9.76 10.23
C ALA A 313 -2.44 -10.87 11.04
N GLU A 314 -1.80 -11.83 10.38
CA GLU A 314 -1.20 -12.98 11.07
C GLU A 314 0.21 -13.30 10.54
N VAL A 315 1.22 -13.14 11.40
CA VAL A 315 2.62 -13.45 11.09
C VAL A 315 2.83 -14.97 11.21
N GLY A 316 3.38 -15.59 10.17
CA GLY A 316 3.69 -17.03 10.15
C GLY A 316 2.56 -17.93 9.66
N ALA A 317 1.40 -17.37 9.31
CA ALA A 317 0.35 -18.10 8.62
C ALA A 317 0.70 -18.31 7.14
N LEU A 318 0.27 -19.43 6.56
CA LEU A 318 0.36 -19.66 5.12
C LEU A 318 -0.64 -18.73 4.43
N SER A 319 -0.13 -17.71 3.73
CA SER A 319 -0.93 -16.82 2.90
C SER A 319 -0.68 -17.10 1.41
N PHE A 320 -1.71 -16.92 0.59
CA PHE A 320 -1.56 -16.88 -0.86
C PHE A 320 -2.54 -15.88 -1.47
N MET A 321 -2.18 -15.30 -2.60
CA MET A 321 -3.04 -14.38 -3.36
C MET A 321 -3.34 -14.99 -4.73
N ALA A 322 -4.61 -14.98 -5.12
CA ALA A 322 -5.06 -15.46 -6.42
C ALA A 322 -5.81 -14.35 -7.17
N ASN A 323 -5.45 -14.14 -8.44
CA ASN A 323 -6.20 -13.27 -9.34
C ASN A 323 -7.14 -14.13 -10.19
N LEU A 324 -8.44 -13.87 -10.06
CA LEU A 324 -9.49 -14.67 -10.67
C LEU A 324 -10.38 -13.81 -11.56
N ARG A 325 -11.01 -14.43 -12.56
CA ARG A 325 -12.15 -13.79 -13.24
C ARG A 325 -13.31 -13.65 -12.24
N PRO A 326 -14.14 -12.60 -12.30
CA PRO A 326 -15.28 -12.44 -11.41
C PRO A 326 -16.17 -13.69 -11.32
N SER A 327 -16.47 -14.31 -12.47
CA SER A 327 -17.26 -15.55 -12.55
C SER A 327 -16.61 -16.78 -11.90
N SER A 328 -15.31 -16.72 -11.62
CA SER A 328 -14.56 -17.81 -10.97
C SER A 328 -14.37 -17.59 -9.48
N VAL A 329 -14.73 -16.42 -8.93
CA VAL A 329 -14.54 -16.09 -7.50
C VAL A 329 -15.38 -17.03 -6.64
N VAL A 330 -16.69 -17.08 -6.86
CA VAL A 330 -17.60 -17.92 -6.05
C VAL A 330 -17.19 -19.40 -6.10
N PRO A 331 -17.02 -20.04 -7.27
CA PRO A 331 -16.56 -21.44 -7.33
C PRO A 331 -15.18 -21.69 -6.72
N PHE A 332 -14.32 -20.67 -6.64
CA PHE A 332 -13.02 -20.80 -6.01
C PHE A 332 -13.12 -20.76 -4.48
N VAL A 333 -13.76 -19.72 -3.93
CA VAL A 333 -13.81 -19.50 -2.48
C VAL A 333 -14.66 -20.54 -1.76
N THR A 334 -15.68 -21.10 -2.42
CA THR A 334 -16.54 -22.14 -1.83
C THR A 334 -15.88 -23.53 -1.77
N ARG A 335 -14.79 -23.75 -2.52
CA ARG A 335 -14.00 -25.00 -2.43
C ARG A 335 -13.01 -24.99 -1.26
N LEU A 336 -12.77 -23.84 -0.66
CA LEU A 336 -11.85 -23.71 0.47
C LEU A 336 -12.60 -23.96 1.78
N ASP A 337 -12.02 -24.79 2.65
CA ASP A 337 -12.57 -25.09 3.97
C ASP A 337 -12.54 -23.81 4.85
N PRO A 338 -13.70 -23.23 5.20
CA PRO A 338 -13.75 -21.99 5.95
C PRO A 338 -13.23 -22.15 7.39
N SER A 339 -13.14 -23.37 7.92
CA SER A 339 -12.55 -23.63 9.25
C SER A 339 -11.02 -23.51 9.25
N ARG A 340 -10.39 -23.60 8.07
CA ARG A 340 -8.93 -23.55 7.89
C ARG A 340 -8.46 -22.25 7.26
N TRP A 341 -9.29 -21.62 6.45
CA TRP A 341 -8.92 -20.45 5.67
C TRP A 341 -9.79 -19.25 6.03
N ALA A 342 -9.14 -18.15 6.40
CA ALA A 342 -9.76 -16.83 6.35
C ALA A 342 -9.65 -16.30 4.91
N ILE A 343 -10.75 -15.80 4.36
CA ILE A 343 -10.79 -15.33 2.96
C ILE A 343 -11.26 -13.88 2.95
N GLN A 344 -10.49 -13.05 2.26
CA GLN A 344 -10.90 -11.73 1.77
C GLN A 344 -10.72 -11.72 0.25
N ALA A 345 -11.80 -11.48 -0.48
CA ALA A 345 -11.77 -11.26 -1.91
C ALA A 345 -12.23 -9.84 -2.22
N HIS A 346 -11.30 -9.04 -2.72
CA HIS A 346 -11.54 -7.66 -3.17
C HIS A 346 -11.76 -7.61 -4.67
N ALA A 347 -12.64 -6.72 -5.13
CA ALA A 347 -12.84 -6.47 -6.55
C ALA A 347 -11.75 -5.55 -7.15
N GLY A 348 -11.52 -5.63 -8.47
CA GLY A 348 -10.60 -4.76 -9.24
C GLY A 348 -9.26 -5.38 -9.61
#